data_AF-A0AAW1T812-F1
#
_entry.id   AF-A0AAW1T812-F1
#
_cell.length_a   1.000
_cell.length_b   1.000
_cell.length_c   1.000
_cell.angle_alpha   90.00
_cell.angle_beta   90.00
_cell.angle_gamma   90.00
#
_symmetry.space_group_name_H-M   'P 1'
#
loop_
_entity.id
_entity.type
_entity.pdbx_description
1 polymer ?
#
loop_
_entity_poly.entity_id
_entity_poly.type
_entity_poly.pdbx_seq_one_letter_code
_entity_poly.pdbx_strand_id
1 'polypeptide(L)'
;MSKERPDEVARNSIWRERCKKESACRKLNLNFSIPNPDKMIILPLKPNNTVPVVSKLSPTELLEVTSELAKVCNTKHTHKMHSGQQHLPVTANAAYGLASEPLYLGHPMFHHPKINTNVTAYAEAYAASMGGLNPFARHPMGTGK
;
A
#
# COMPACT_ATOMS: atom_id res chain seq x y z
N MET A 1 -29.53 -13.10 -6.46
CA MET A 1 -29.82 -12.86 -5.04
C MET A 1 -31.33 -12.79 -4.87
N SER A 2 -31.92 -13.78 -4.20
CA SER A 2 -33.37 -13.86 -3.97
C SER A 2 -33.81 -12.69 -3.08
N LYS A 3 -34.79 -11.92 -3.54
CA LYS A 3 -35.49 -10.92 -2.71
C LYS A 3 -36.22 -11.68 -1.61
N GLU A 4 -35.68 -11.67 -0.39
CA GLU A 4 -36.36 -12.22 0.78
C GLU A 4 -37.70 -11.47 0.95
N ARG A 5 -38.80 -12.20 0.83
CA ARG A 5 -40.13 -11.64 1.05
C ARG A 5 -40.25 -11.33 2.54
N PRO A 6 -40.74 -10.13 2.93
CA PRO A 6 -40.87 -9.79 4.33
C PRO A 6 -41.82 -10.78 5.02
N ASP A 7 -41.45 -11.17 6.23
CA ASP A 7 -42.24 -12.05 7.10
C ASP A 7 -43.66 -11.49 7.30
N GLU A 8 -44.64 -12.38 7.47
CA GLU A 8 -46.06 -12.04 7.53
C GLU A 8 -46.36 -11.08 8.69
N VAL A 9 -45.64 -11.23 9.80
CA VAL A 9 -45.72 -10.35 10.97
C VAL A 9 -45.26 -8.92 10.63
N ALA A 10 -44.16 -8.78 9.89
CA ALA A 10 -43.65 -7.48 9.48
C ALA A 10 -44.62 -6.78 8.52
N ARG A 11 -45.19 -7.54 7.59
CA ARG A 11 -46.20 -7.04 6.64
C ARG A 11 -47.46 -6.54 7.35
N ASN A 12 -47.94 -7.28 8.35
CA ASN A 12 -49.10 -6.89 9.15
C ASN A 12 -48.84 -5.66 10.02
N SER A 13 -47.63 -5.52 10.57
CA SER A 13 -47.22 -4.33 11.33
C SER A 13 -47.21 -3.07 10.47
N ILE A 14 -46.63 -3.14 9.27
CA ILE A 14 -46.61 -2.03 8.30
C ILE A 14 -48.03 -1.64 7.90
N TRP A 15 -48.90 -2.63 7.65
CA TRP A 15 -50.29 -2.38 7.29
C TRP A 15 -51.05 -1.67 8.41
N ARG A 16 -50.88 -2.11 9.67
CA ARG A 16 -51.49 -1.49 10.85
C ARG A 16 -51.05 -0.03 11.02
N GLU A 17 -49.77 0.26 10.80
CA GLU A 17 -49.26 1.63 10.88
C GLU A 17 -49.85 2.52 9.78
N ARG A 18 -50.05 1.97 8.57
CA ARG A 18 -50.69 2.66 7.45
C ARG A 18 -52.15 3.01 7.77
N CYS A 19 -52.94 2.05 8.26
CA CYS A 19 -54.33 2.30 8.67
C CYS A 19 -54.42 3.33 9.81
N LYS A 20 -53.45 3.34 10.74
CA LYS A 20 -53.38 4.34 11.81
C LYS A 20 -53.07 5.76 11.27
N LYS A 21 -52.23 5.87 10.25
CA LYS A 21 -51.91 7.14 9.58
C LYS A 21 -53.08 7.66 8.75
N GLU A 22 -53.79 6.76 8.08
CA GLU A 22 -54.99 7.07 7.28
C GLU A 22 -56.15 7.54 8.16
N SER A 23 -56.47 6.79 9.23
CA SER A 23 -57.50 7.18 10.22
C SER A 23 -57.20 8.50 10.94
N ALA A 24 -55.92 8.83 11.15
CA ALA A 24 -55.51 10.10 11.72
C ALA A 24 -55.66 11.29 10.77
N CYS A 25 -56.07 11.08 9.51
CA CYS A 25 -56.25 12.09 8.46
C CYS A 25 -55.08 13.09 8.36
N ARG A 26 -53.86 12.66 8.70
CA ARG A 26 -52.68 13.52 8.74
C ARG A 26 -52.23 13.79 7.31
N LYS A 27 -52.73 14.88 6.72
CA LYS A 27 -52.17 15.47 5.49
C LYS A 27 -50.75 15.94 5.81
N LEU A 28 -49.77 15.12 5.47
CA LEU A 28 -48.35 15.40 5.74
C LEU A 28 -47.81 16.61 4.96
N ASN A 29 -48.52 17.10 3.92
CA ASN A 29 -48.19 18.33 3.22
C ASN A 29 -49.39 18.80 2.37
N LEU A 30 -49.68 20.10 2.31
CA LEU A 30 -50.66 20.68 1.37
C LEU A 30 -50.07 20.87 -0.03
N ASN A 31 -48.74 20.90 -0.16
CA ASN A 31 -48.03 21.24 -1.40
C ASN A 31 -47.41 20.04 -2.11
N PHE A 32 -47.42 18.85 -1.49
CA PHE A 32 -46.85 17.64 -2.08
C PHE A 32 -47.98 16.68 -2.46
N SER A 33 -48.45 16.82 -3.70
CA SER A 33 -49.40 15.88 -4.32
C SER A 33 -48.63 15.02 -5.31
N ILE A 34 -48.68 13.70 -5.11
CA ILE A 34 -48.25 12.73 -6.12
C ILE A 34 -49.52 12.38 -6.92
N PRO A 35 -49.62 12.74 -8.22
CA PRO A 35 -50.84 12.55 -9.01
C PRO A 35 -51.25 11.09 -9.18
N ASN A 36 -50.30 10.16 -9.05
CA ASN A 36 -50.56 8.73 -9.15
C ASN A 36 -49.83 7.98 -8.00
N PRO A 37 -50.56 7.47 -7.00
CA PRO A 37 -49.99 6.80 -5.83
C PRO A 37 -49.29 5.49 -6.17
N ASP A 38 -49.63 4.82 -7.28
CA ASP A 38 -49.00 3.56 -7.70
C ASP A 38 -47.58 3.76 -8.23
N LYS A 39 -47.24 5.00 -8.60
CA LYS A 39 -45.89 5.39 -9.03
C LYS A 39 -45.02 5.90 -7.90
N MET A 40 -45.54 5.94 -6.67
CA MET A 40 -44.78 6.40 -5.52
C MET A 40 -43.74 5.33 -5.13
N ILE A 41 -42.46 5.66 -5.27
CA ILE A 41 -41.37 4.83 -4.78
C ILE A 41 -41.39 4.92 -3.24
N ILE A 42 -41.97 3.92 -2.58
CA ILE A 42 -42.14 3.85 -1.11
C ILE A 42 -40.79 3.84 -0.38
N LEU A 43 -39.75 3.31 -1.02
CA LEU A 43 -38.39 3.23 -0.51
C LEU A 43 -37.43 3.81 -1.56
N PRO A 44 -37.06 5.10 -1.48
CA PRO A 44 -36.10 5.67 -2.41
C PRO A 44 -34.76 4.95 -2.26
N LEU A 45 -34.14 4.59 -3.39
CA LEU A 45 -32.78 4.06 -3.37
C LEU A 45 -31.84 5.11 -2.77
N LYS A 46 -30.84 4.68 -2.00
CA LYS A 46 -29.80 5.56 -1.47
C LYS A 46 -29.20 6.34 -2.66
N PRO A 47 -29.20 7.69 -2.64
CA PRO A 47 -28.77 8.51 -3.78
C PRO A 47 -27.30 8.27 -4.19
N ASN A 48 -26.51 7.63 -3.31
CA ASN A 48 -25.11 7.29 -3.54
C ASN A 48 -24.92 5.81 -3.89
N ASN A 49 -25.84 5.20 -4.67
CA ASN A 49 -25.57 3.87 -5.21
C ASN A 49 -24.62 3.98 -6.40
N THR A 50 -23.35 4.24 -6.12
CA THR A 50 -22.28 4.16 -7.12
C THR A 50 -22.02 2.69 -7.43
N VAL A 51 -22.49 2.23 -8.58
CA VAL A 51 -22.00 0.96 -9.14
C VAL A 51 -20.61 1.27 -9.69
N PRO A 52 -19.52 0.70 -9.13
CA PRO A 52 -18.21 0.92 -9.70
C PRO A 52 -18.24 0.41 -11.13
N VAL A 53 -17.95 1.29 -12.08
CA VAL A 53 -17.71 0.89 -13.45
C VAL A 53 -16.42 0.10 -13.44
N VAL A 54 -16.54 -1.23 -13.40
CA VAL A 54 -15.39 -2.12 -13.56
C VAL A 54 -15.09 -2.17 -15.05
N SER A 55 -14.44 -1.14 -15.57
CA SER A 55 -13.76 -1.23 -16.86
C SER A 55 -12.65 -2.25 -16.69
N LYS A 56 -12.84 -3.45 -17.26
CA LYS A 56 -11.79 -4.47 -17.28
C LYS A 56 -10.60 -3.87 -18.02
N LEU A 57 -9.48 -3.74 -17.33
CA LEU A 57 -8.24 -3.26 -17.92
C LEU A 57 -7.88 -4.13 -19.12
N SER A 58 -7.49 -3.50 -20.22
CA SER A 58 -7.00 -4.21 -21.39
C SER A 58 -5.68 -4.94 -21.05
N PRO A 59 -5.36 -6.04 -21.74
CA PRO A 59 -4.11 -6.76 -21.50
C PRO A 59 -2.87 -5.89 -21.77
N THR A 60 -2.98 -4.88 -22.64
CA THR A 60 -1.92 -3.90 -22.91
C THR A 60 -1.70 -2.95 -21.74
N GLU A 61 -2.77 -2.41 -21.15
CA GLU A 61 -2.69 -1.55 -19.96
C GLU A 61 -2.14 -2.31 -18.74
N LEU A 62 -2.48 -3.60 -18.60
CA LEU A 62 -1.93 -4.45 -17.55
C LEU A 62 -0.41 -4.63 -17.70
N LEU A 63 0.09 -4.80 -18.93
CA LEU A 63 1.53 -4.93 -19.19
C LEU A 63 2.26 -3.62 -18.92
N GLU A 64 1.68 -2.47 -19.29
CA GLU A 64 2.26 -1.17 -18.99
C GLU A 64 2.36 -0.93 -17.48
N VAL A 65 1.27 -1.13 -16.75
CA VAL A 65 1.20 -0.97 -15.29
C VAL A 65 2.16 -1.91 -14.57
N THR A 66 2.23 -3.18 -14.98
CA THR A 66 3.18 -4.14 -14.38
C THR A 66 4.63 -3.79 -14.69
N SER A 67 4.92 -3.24 -15.87
CA SER A 67 6.27 -2.76 -16.21
C SER A 67 6.66 -1.52 -15.39
N GLU A 68 5.72 -0.61 -15.14
CA GLU A 68 5.96 0.57 -14.29
C GLU A 68 6.13 0.18 -12.83
N LEU A 69 5.29 -0.72 -12.32
CA LEU A 69 5.47 -1.32 -10.99
C LEU A 69 6.83 -1.99 -10.88
N ALA A 70 7.26 -2.76 -11.88
CA ALA A 70 8.59 -3.36 -11.87
C ALA A 70 9.71 -2.31 -11.87
N LYS A 71 9.55 -1.16 -12.56
CA LYS A 71 10.53 -0.06 -12.56
C LYS A 71 10.60 0.69 -11.23
N VAL A 72 9.46 0.91 -10.58
CA VAL A 72 9.33 1.65 -9.31
C VAL A 72 9.68 0.76 -8.12
N CYS A 73 9.19 -0.48 -8.12
CA CYS A 73 9.45 -1.48 -7.10
C CYS A 73 10.76 -2.23 -7.30
N ASN A 74 11.50 -2.01 -8.41
CA ASN A 74 12.86 -2.53 -8.51
C ASN A 74 13.62 -1.94 -7.34
N THR A 75 13.94 -2.80 -6.39
CA THR A 75 14.41 -2.50 -5.05
C THR A 75 15.74 -1.76 -5.12
N LYS A 76 15.70 -0.44 -5.38
CA LYS A 76 16.90 0.37 -5.53
C LYS A 76 17.70 0.42 -4.23
N HIS A 77 17.10 0.07 -3.10
CA HIS A 77 17.69 0.34 -1.80
C HIS A 77 17.57 -0.76 -0.73
N THR A 78 17.00 -1.94 -0.99
CA THR A 78 16.90 -3.00 0.06
C THR A 78 18.25 -3.43 0.64
N HIS A 79 19.32 -3.33 -0.16
CA HIS A 79 20.70 -3.60 0.22
C HIS A 79 21.44 -2.35 0.73
N LYS A 80 20.87 -1.16 0.60
CA LYS A 80 21.45 0.06 1.13
C LYS A 80 21.06 0.19 2.59
N MET A 81 22.06 0.36 3.46
CA MET A 81 21.86 0.71 4.86
C MET A 81 20.95 1.94 4.97
N HIS A 82 20.14 2.00 6.02
CA HIS A 82 19.20 3.10 6.27
C HIS A 82 19.86 4.49 6.19
N SER A 83 21.14 4.58 6.57
CA SER A 83 21.94 5.80 6.47
C SER A 83 22.15 6.33 5.05
N GLY A 84 22.07 5.47 4.02
CA GLY A 84 22.16 5.88 2.62
C GLY A 84 20.82 6.21 1.96
N GLN A 85 19.70 6.00 2.65
CA GLN A 85 18.34 6.23 2.12
C GLN A 85 17.67 7.49 2.70
N GLN A 86 17.97 7.82 3.95
CA GLN A 86 17.26 8.86 4.70
C GLN A 86 18.26 9.88 5.23
N HIS A 87 18.04 11.15 4.91
CA HIS A 87 18.86 12.26 5.42
C HIS A 87 18.61 12.55 6.91
N LEU A 88 17.43 12.13 7.41
CA LEU A 88 17.00 12.35 8.79
C LEU A 88 16.39 11.06 9.35
N PRO A 89 16.55 10.77 10.65
CA PRO A 89 16.03 9.56 11.24
C PRO A 89 14.50 9.69 11.38
N VAL A 90 13.76 8.72 10.86
CA VAL A 90 12.29 8.68 10.96
C VAL A 90 11.83 8.36 12.38
N THR A 91 12.65 7.65 13.16
CA THR A 91 12.37 7.29 14.55
C THR A 91 13.59 7.55 15.43
N ALA A 92 13.38 7.75 16.73
CA ALA A 92 14.46 7.97 17.69
C ALA A 92 15.47 6.80 17.71
N ASN A 93 14.99 5.56 17.57
CA ASN A 93 15.86 4.38 17.52
C ASN A 93 16.70 4.33 16.24
N ALA A 94 16.17 4.84 15.12
CA ALA A 94 16.92 4.96 13.87
C ALA A 94 18.03 6.01 13.93
N ALA A 95 17.95 6.98 14.85
CA ALA A 95 18.99 8.00 15.02
C ALA A 95 20.33 7.40 15.49
N TYR A 96 20.31 6.33 16.28
CA TYR A 96 21.52 5.69 16.80
C TYR A 96 22.40 5.08 15.69
N GLY A 97 21.78 4.51 14.65
CA GLY A 97 22.48 3.91 13.50
C GLY A 97 22.67 4.86 12.31
N LEU A 98 22.18 6.10 12.40
CA LEU A 98 22.25 7.07 11.31
C LEU A 98 23.60 7.78 11.24
N ALA A 99 24.26 7.99 12.38
CA ALA A 99 25.59 8.58 12.43
C ALA A 99 26.61 7.62 11.77
N SER A 100 27.00 7.93 10.53
CA SER A 100 27.98 7.15 9.78
C SER A 100 29.41 7.29 10.32
N GLU A 101 29.70 8.41 10.98
CA GLU A 101 31.02 8.70 11.50
C GLU A 101 31.05 8.49 13.02
N PRO A 102 31.97 7.67 13.54
CA PRO A 102 32.13 7.54 14.97
C PRO A 102 32.58 8.88 15.55
N LEU A 103 31.93 9.30 16.63
CA LEU A 103 32.27 10.56 17.35
C LEU A 103 33.72 10.59 17.87
N TYR A 104 34.35 9.42 18.00
CA TYR A 104 35.74 9.27 18.40
C TYR A 104 36.46 8.31 17.46
N LEU A 105 37.68 8.66 17.09
CA LEU A 105 38.59 7.73 16.43
C LEU A 105 38.88 6.56 17.37
N GLY A 106 38.67 5.33 16.90
CA GLY A 106 38.89 4.13 17.68
C GLY A 106 40.32 4.08 18.24
N HIS A 107 40.46 3.70 19.51
CA HIS A 107 41.77 3.64 20.15
C HIS A 107 42.73 2.72 19.38
N PRO A 108 44.01 3.11 19.17
CA PRO A 108 44.96 2.35 18.34
C PRO A 108 45.12 0.88 18.74
N MET A 109 44.95 0.57 20.03
CA MET A 109 45.00 -0.80 20.55
C MET A 109 43.94 -1.74 19.96
N PHE A 110 42.81 -1.21 19.47
CA PHE A 110 41.75 -1.99 18.82
C PHE A 110 41.78 -1.87 17.29
N HIS A 111 42.79 -1.20 16.74
CA HIS A 111 42.97 -1.08 15.30
C HIS A 111 43.72 -2.30 14.77
N HIS A 112 42.98 -3.32 14.35
CA HIS A 112 43.52 -4.50 13.71
C HIS A 112 43.26 -4.43 12.19
N PRO A 113 44.20 -3.90 11.39
CA PRO A 113 44.03 -3.88 9.94
C PRO A 113 43.96 -5.33 9.45
N LYS A 114 42.94 -5.63 8.63
CA LYS A 114 42.86 -6.91 7.94
C LYS A 114 43.95 -6.93 6.88
N ILE A 115 45.00 -7.71 7.11
CA ILE A 115 46.10 -7.92 6.17
C ILE A 115 45.74 -9.13 5.30
N ASN A 116 45.95 -9.01 3.98
CA ASN A 116 45.79 -10.14 3.08
C ASN A 116 46.82 -11.21 3.41
N THR A 117 46.36 -12.44 3.56
CA THR A 117 47.20 -13.63 3.69
C THR A 117 47.49 -14.23 2.31
N ASN A 118 48.50 -15.10 2.21
CA ASN A 118 48.85 -15.78 0.95
C ASN A 118 47.65 -16.54 0.36
N VAL A 119 46.80 -17.11 1.20
CA VAL A 119 45.58 -17.83 0.77
C VAL A 119 44.58 -16.87 0.12
N THR A 120 44.36 -15.70 0.73
CA THR A 120 43.45 -14.68 0.17
C THR A 120 43.99 -14.07 -1.12
N ALA A 121 45.31 -13.89 -1.23
CA ALA A 121 45.96 -13.40 -2.45
C ALA A 121 45.84 -14.40 -3.61
N TYR A 122 46.02 -15.70 -3.32
CA TYR A 122 45.82 -16.76 -4.31
C TYR A 122 44.37 -16.84 -4.78
N ALA A 123 43.41 -16.79 -3.86
CA ALA A 123 41.98 -16.82 -4.19
C ALA A 123 41.57 -15.62 -5.06
N GLU A 124 42.15 -14.44 -4.82
CA GLU A 124 41.93 -13.24 -5.62
C GLU A 124 42.49 -13.39 -7.04
N ALA A 125 43.73 -13.88 -7.18
CA ALA A 125 44.34 -14.14 -8.48
C ALA A 125 43.58 -15.20 -9.28
N TYR A 126 43.10 -16.26 -8.62
CA TYR A 126 42.30 -17.30 -9.24
C TYR A 126 40.96 -16.77 -9.75
N ALA A 127 40.22 -16.02 -8.91
CA ALA A 127 38.96 -15.40 -9.33
C ALA A 127 39.14 -14.46 -10.53
N ALA A 128 40.21 -13.64 -10.52
CA ALA A 128 40.56 -12.77 -11.65
C ALA A 128 40.85 -13.56 -12.93
N SER A 129 41.55 -14.70 -12.83
CA SER A 129 41.86 -15.55 -13.99
C SER A 129 40.63 -16.24 -14.60
N MET A 130 39.59 -16.45 -13.79
CA MET A 130 38.31 -17.03 -14.21
C MET A 130 37.29 -15.97 -14.67
N GLY A 131 37.70 -14.69 -14.78
CA GLY A 131 36.82 -13.59 -15.19
C GLY A 131 35.79 -13.17 -14.13
N GLY A 132 35.98 -13.58 -12.87
CA GLY A 132 35.10 -13.27 -11.75
C GLY A 132 35.68 -12.23 -10.79
N LEU A 133 34.80 -11.61 -10.01
CA LEU A 133 35.20 -10.80 -8.85
C LEU A 133 35.29 -11.69 -7.61
N ASN A 134 36.37 -11.52 -6.84
CA ASN A 134 36.47 -12.17 -5.54
C ASN A 134 35.35 -11.64 -4.62
N PRO A 135 34.55 -12.50 -3.96
CA PRO A 135 33.49 -12.07 -3.02
C PRO A 135 34.02 -11.24 -1.84
N PHE A 136 35.33 -11.27 -1.57
CA PHE A 136 35.99 -10.43 -0.56
C PHE A 136 36.67 -9.18 -1.13
N ALA A 137 36.68 -9.00 -2.46
CA ALA A 137 37.19 -7.78 -3.06
C ALA A 137 36.32 -6.61 -2.58
N ARG A 138 36.97 -5.58 -2.04
CA ARG A 138 36.27 -4.32 -1.76
C ARG A 138 35.75 -3.80 -3.10
N HIS A 139 34.44 -3.66 -3.23
CA HIS A 139 33.87 -2.89 -4.33
C HIS A 139 34.57 -1.53 -4.34
N PRO A 140 35.09 -1.05 -5.50
CA PRO A 140 35.63 0.29 -5.58
C PRO A 140 34.49 1.25 -5.24
N MET A 141 34.50 1.76 -4.00
CA MET A 141 33.69 2.90 -3.61
C MET A 141 34.03 4.00 -4.59
N GLY A 142 33.03 4.46 -5.35
CA GLY A 142 33.19 5.51 -6.33
C GLY A 142 34.00 6.66 -5.74
N THR A 143 35.12 6.96 -6.38
CA THR A 143 35.92 8.15 -6.10
C THR A 143 35.04 9.36 -6.36
N GLY A 144 34.38 9.87 -5.31
CA GLY A 144 33.86 11.22 -5.28
C GLY A 144 35.04 12.18 -5.36
N LYS A 145 35.30 12.68 -6.56
CA LYS A 145 35.89 14.00 -6.79
C LYS A 145 34.79 14.89 -7.32
#